data_AF-A0A496XFV1-F1
#
_entry.id   AF-A0A496XFV1-F1
#
_cell.length_a   1.000
_cell.length_b   1.000
_cell.length_c   1.000
_cell.angle_alpha   90.00
_cell.angle_beta   90.00
_cell.angle_gamma   90.00
#
_symmetry.space_group_name_H-M   'P 1'
#
loop_
_entity.id
_entity.type
_entity.pdbx_description
1 polymer ?
#
loop_
_entity_poly.entity_id
_entity_poly.type
_entity_poly.pdbx_seq_one_letter_code
_entity_poly.pdbx_strand_id
1 'polypeptide(L)'
;MQLPIGIVQQQASGGSFAGPIVESAGIVGLTVQPAQTYIDAPACTGYNSGDMLMLLVGSGASTNSAGTIQTPSGWVSMIDAWIGSRHVAIFWKVATGVASVQRVNVTDNTDSWAQQIRISGADTTTPLDGSSNDKSMTPTPTDDIPEFTTTEDNVLALFALCTTSSNGTPFSVDSNWSIMGDSGYQNGQQGCTGKRNVPATGGTEVATVTLTGVGGYANGVQIGIRSA
;
A
#
# COMPACT_ATOMS: atom_id res chain seq x y z
N MET A 1 5.34 -27.57 13.52
CA MET A 1 6.29 -27.58 12.39
C MET A 1 5.85 -26.43 11.49
N GLN A 2 6.53 -25.29 11.58
CA GLN A 2 6.15 -24.04 10.92
C GLN A 2 6.89 -24.00 9.57
N LEU A 3 6.14 -23.99 8.46
CA LEU A 3 6.72 -23.94 7.13
C LEU A 3 7.30 -22.52 6.91
N PRO A 4 8.47 -22.40 6.26
CA PRO A 4 9.02 -21.09 5.93
C PRO A 4 8.14 -20.39 4.90
N ILE A 5 7.85 -19.11 5.15
CA ILE A 5 7.19 -18.21 4.21
C ILE A 5 8.13 -18.05 3.01
N GLY A 6 7.76 -18.67 1.88
CA GLY A 6 8.47 -18.50 0.62
C GLY A 6 8.17 -17.13 0.04
N ILE A 7 9.17 -16.24 0.04
CA ILE A 7 9.12 -15.00 -0.73
C ILE A 7 9.09 -15.41 -2.20
N VAL A 8 7.96 -15.20 -2.87
CA VAL A 8 7.87 -15.32 -4.33
C VAL A 8 8.55 -14.07 -4.92
N GLN A 9 9.86 -14.12 -5.12
CA GLN A 9 10.54 -13.20 -6.03
C GLN A 9 10.12 -13.57 -7.45
N GLN A 10 9.11 -12.89 -7.98
CA GLN A 10 8.80 -12.94 -9.40
C GLN A 10 9.91 -12.17 -10.14
N GLN A 11 10.99 -12.87 -10.47
CA GLN A 11 12.09 -12.32 -11.24
C GLN A 11 11.63 -12.24 -12.71
N ALA A 12 11.31 -11.04 -13.18
CA ALA A 12 11.02 -10.79 -14.59
C ALA A 12 12.29 -11.14 -15.41
N SER A 13 12.16 -12.06 -16.35
CA SER A 13 13.24 -12.47 -17.23
C SER A 13 13.47 -11.43 -18.32
N GLY A 14 14.48 -10.57 -18.16
CA GLY A 14 15.00 -9.70 -19.22
C GLY A 14 15.37 -8.30 -18.74
N GLY A 15 16.61 -8.14 -18.27
CA GLY A 15 17.15 -6.88 -17.76
C GLY A 15 17.19 -6.83 -16.24
N SER A 16 18.37 -6.63 -15.66
CA SER A 16 18.53 -6.42 -14.21
C SER A 16 17.99 -5.04 -13.85
N PHE A 17 16.75 -4.96 -13.36
CA PHE A 17 16.27 -3.74 -12.70
C PHE A 17 17.09 -3.51 -11.43
N ALA A 18 17.76 -2.37 -11.34
CA ALA A 18 18.63 -2.00 -10.20
C ALA A 18 17.95 -1.06 -9.20
N GLY A 19 16.63 -0.86 -9.32
CA GLY A 19 15.87 0.04 -8.46
C GLY A 19 15.36 -0.63 -7.18
N PRO A 20 14.51 0.08 -6.40
CA PRO A 20 14.00 -0.40 -5.14
C PRO A 20 13.15 -1.67 -5.29
N ILE A 21 13.23 -2.57 -4.31
CA ILE A 21 12.51 -3.86 -4.34
C ILE A 21 11.74 -4.07 -3.04
N VAL A 22 10.47 -4.44 -3.16
CA VAL A 22 9.68 -4.92 -2.01
C VAL A 22 10.10 -6.36 -1.68
N GLU A 23 10.76 -6.55 -0.53
CA GLU A 23 11.34 -7.85 -0.13
C GLU A 23 10.47 -8.65 0.85
N SER A 24 9.69 -7.98 1.69
CA SER A 24 8.81 -8.65 2.65
C SER A 24 7.65 -7.74 3.06
N ALA A 25 6.51 -8.36 3.40
CA ALA A 25 5.31 -7.67 3.86
C ALA A 25 4.79 -8.35 5.12
N GLY A 26 4.77 -7.62 6.23
CA GLY A 26 3.98 -7.96 7.42
C GLY A 26 2.53 -7.55 7.17
N ILE A 27 1.61 -8.52 7.17
CA ILE A 27 0.24 -8.34 6.71
C ILE A 27 -0.74 -8.69 7.82
N VAL A 28 -1.63 -7.76 8.18
CA VAL A 28 -2.88 -8.06 8.87
C VAL A 28 -4.04 -7.60 7.99
N GLY A 29 -4.83 -8.56 7.54
CA GLY A 29 -6.22 -8.30 7.19
C GLY A 29 -7.05 -8.19 8.46
N LEU A 30 -8.02 -7.27 8.46
CA LEU A 30 -8.99 -7.04 9.53
C LEU A 30 -9.20 -8.24 10.47
N THR A 31 -8.81 -8.07 11.72
CA THR A 31 -9.67 -8.57 12.79
C THR A 31 -10.63 -7.44 13.07
N VAL A 32 -11.92 -7.60 12.75
CA VAL A 32 -12.98 -6.70 13.20
C VAL A 32 -12.95 -6.73 14.73
N GLN A 33 -12.21 -5.80 15.33
CA GLN A 33 -12.20 -5.57 16.77
C GLN A 33 -13.25 -4.48 17.01
N PRO A 34 -14.32 -4.74 17.78
CA PRO A 34 -15.34 -3.73 18.01
C PRO A 34 -14.72 -2.46 18.62
N ALA A 35 -14.96 -1.32 17.96
CA ALA A 35 -14.70 0.05 18.42
C ALA A 35 -13.28 0.31 18.97
N GLN A 36 -12.24 -0.14 18.26
CA GLN A 36 -10.88 0.30 18.60
C GLN A 36 -10.50 1.56 17.84
N THR A 37 -9.75 2.44 18.50
CA THR A 37 -9.21 3.65 17.88
C THR A 37 -7.83 3.42 17.26
N TYR A 38 -7.54 2.18 16.85
CA TYR A 38 -6.25 1.80 16.27
C TYR A 38 -6.33 0.54 15.41
N ILE A 39 -5.28 0.33 14.61
CA ILE A 39 -4.99 -0.85 13.80
C ILE A 39 -3.53 -1.23 14.04
N ASP A 40 -3.26 -2.51 14.25
CA ASP A 40 -1.89 -3.03 14.37
C ASP A 40 -1.44 -3.63 13.02
N ALA A 41 -0.42 -3.04 12.39
CA ALA A 41 0.28 -3.61 11.24
C ALA A 41 1.39 -4.53 11.75
N PRO A 42 1.46 -5.81 11.31
CA PRO A 42 2.51 -6.71 11.74
C PRO A 42 3.88 -6.20 11.38
N ALA A 43 4.84 -6.54 12.24
CA ALA A 43 6.22 -6.31 11.94
C ALA A 43 6.57 -6.98 10.59
N CYS A 44 7.10 -6.19 9.69
CA CYS A 44 7.87 -6.75 8.59
C CYS A 44 9.15 -7.38 9.18
N THR A 45 9.55 -8.57 8.71
CA THR A 45 10.74 -9.28 9.21
C THR A 45 11.83 -9.32 8.14
N GLY A 46 13.06 -9.61 8.57
CA GLY A 46 14.19 -9.79 7.68
C GLY A 46 14.77 -8.50 7.12
N TYR A 47 14.51 -7.34 7.73
CA TYR A 47 15.19 -6.09 7.38
C TYR A 47 16.45 -5.85 8.20
N ASN A 48 17.39 -5.13 7.59
CA ASN A 48 18.59 -4.60 8.22
C ASN A 48 18.36 -3.15 8.68
N SER A 49 19.20 -2.70 9.60
CA SER A 49 19.28 -1.27 9.91
C SER A 49 19.66 -0.49 8.65
N GLY A 50 18.97 0.62 8.38
CA GLY A 50 19.18 1.41 7.17
C GLY A 50 18.23 1.10 6.01
N ASP A 51 17.49 -0.02 6.03
CA ASP A 51 16.46 -0.28 5.02
C ASP A 51 15.29 0.70 5.16
N MET A 52 14.57 0.94 4.06
CA MET A 52 13.31 1.68 4.12
C MET A 52 12.18 0.74 4.57
N LEU A 53 11.44 1.19 5.57
CA LEU A 53 10.15 0.61 5.94
C LEU A 53 9.04 1.53 5.48
N MET A 54 8.00 0.95 4.89
CA MET A 54 6.78 1.66 4.55
C MET A 54 5.60 1.07 5.28
N LEU A 55 4.65 1.92 5.61
CA LEU A 55 3.39 1.58 6.24
C LEU A 55 2.27 2.14 5.37
N LEU A 56 1.48 1.24 4.81
CA LEU A 56 0.32 1.55 4.00
C LEU A 56 -0.92 1.31 4.86
N VAL A 57 -1.78 2.31 4.96
CA VAL A 57 -2.97 2.26 5.82
C VAL A 57 -4.16 2.71 5.01
N GLY A 58 -5.24 1.94 5.05
CA GLY A 58 -6.53 2.38 4.54
C GLY A 58 -7.58 2.34 5.64
N SER A 59 -8.51 3.28 5.60
CA SER A 59 -9.62 3.37 6.54
C SER A 59 -10.87 3.81 5.81
N GLY A 60 -11.87 2.95 5.80
CA GLY A 60 -13.26 3.30 5.51
C GLY A 60 -13.99 3.56 6.83
N ALA A 61 -14.87 4.55 6.84
CA ALA A 61 -15.86 4.71 7.90
C ALA A 61 -17.27 4.41 7.36
N SER A 62 -18.11 3.83 8.23
CA SER A 62 -19.54 3.61 7.96
C SER A 62 -20.36 4.91 7.94
N THR A 63 -19.80 6.00 8.50
CA THR A 63 -20.37 7.35 8.46
C THR A 63 -19.58 8.21 7.47
N ASN A 64 -20.20 9.24 6.89
CA ASN A 64 -19.62 10.10 5.84
C ASN A 64 -18.37 10.92 6.26
N SER A 65 -17.74 10.60 7.39
CA SER A 65 -16.54 11.22 7.89
C SER A 65 -15.41 10.19 7.80
N ALA A 66 -14.45 10.40 6.91
CA ALA A 66 -13.24 9.56 6.85
C ALA A 66 -12.62 9.46 8.25
N GLY A 67 -12.30 8.23 8.68
CA GLY A 67 -11.55 8.05 9.91
C GLY A 67 -10.21 8.79 9.81
N THR A 68 -9.83 9.60 10.79
CA THR A 68 -8.50 10.24 10.79
C THR A 68 -7.45 9.16 11.04
N ILE A 69 -6.47 9.02 10.15
CA ILE A 69 -5.30 8.17 10.35
C ILE A 69 -4.20 9.05 10.94
N GLN A 70 -3.71 8.73 12.14
CA GLN A 70 -2.64 9.51 12.75
C GLN A 70 -1.27 8.98 12.32
N THR A 71 -0.34 9.89 11.99
CA THR A 71 1.06 9.53 11.74
C THR A 71 1.64 8.85 12.97
N PRO A 72 2.13 7.60 12.86
CA PRO A 72 2.70 6.92 14.01
C PRO A 72 4.03 7.54 14.44
N SER A 73 4.35 7.44 15.74
CA SER A 73 5.60 8.00 16.28
C SER A 73 6.84 7.43 15.57
N GLY A 74 7.75 8.32 15.15
CA GLY A 74 8.98 7.95 14.44
C GLY A 74 8.78 7.62 12.96
N TRP A 75 7.59 7.80 12.41
CA TRP A 75 7.31 7.71 10.97
C TRP A 75 7.10 9.09 10.37
N VAL A 76 7.36 9.21 9.08
CA VAL A 76 7.16 10.41 8.28
C VAL A 76 6.00 10.16 7.32
N SER A 77 5.04 11.10 7.26
CA SER A 77 3.93 11.03 6.30
C SER A 77 4.41 11.35 4.88
N MET A 78 4.04 10.49 3.92
CA MET A 78 4.24 10.71 2.49
C MET A 78 2.94 11.10 1.80
N ILE A 79 1.87 10.38 2.12
CA ILE A 79 0.53 10.55 1.55
C ILE A 79 -0.48 10.53 2.68
N ASP A 80 -1.44 11.45 2.61
CA ASP A 80 -2.58 11.57 3.51
C ASP A 80 -3.78 12.00 2.65
N ALA A 81 -4.53 11.02 2.13
CA ALA A 81 -5.50 11.21 1.05
C ALA A 81 -6.89 10.73 1.48
N TRP A 82 -7.89 11.61 1.42
CA TRP A 82 -9.25 11.26 1.83
C TRP A 82 -10.33 11.74 0.88
N ILE A 83 -11.32 10.88 0.64
CA ILE A 83 -12.48 11.21 -0.18
C ILE A 83 -13.71 10.58 0.46
N GLY A 84 -14.64 11.43 0.91
CA GLY A 84 -15.84 10.99 1.63
C GLY A 84 -15.45 10.29 2.92
N SER A 85 -15.85 9.02 3.05
CA SER A 85 -15.52 8.19 4.21
C SER A 85 -14.25 7.34 4.05
N ARG A 86 -13.51 7.50 2.95
CA ARG A 86 -12.34 6.66 2.60
C ARG A 86 -11.06 7.44 2.78
N HIS A 87 -10.11 6.86 3.50
CA HIS A 87 -8.82 7.44 3.78
C HIS A 87 -7.72 6.44 3.41
N VAL A 88 -6.71 6.88 2.65
CA VAL A 88 -5.46 6.15 2.46
C VAL A 88 -4.33 7.02 2.95
N ALA A 89 -3.47 6.47 3.80
CA ALA A 89 -2.26 7.12 4.26
C ALA A 89 -1.05 6.22 4.05
N ILE A 90 0.06 6.83 3.66
CA ILE A 90 1.34 6.15 3.44
C ILE A 90 2.41 6.85 4.25
N PHE A 91 3.12 6.07 5.07
CA PHE A 91 4.20 6.54 5.90
C PHE A 91 5.49 5.79 5.58
N TRP A 92 6.63 6.41 5.90
CA TRP A 92 7.92 5.73 5.85
C TRP A 92 8.78 6.02 7.08
N LYS A 93 9.76 5.15 7.30
CA LYS A 93 10.88 5.39 8.22
C LYS A 93 12.10 4.57 7.81
N VAL A 94 13.25 4.95 8.36
CA VAL A 94 14.45 4.12 8.29
C VAL A 94 14.39 3.03 9.36
N ALA A 95 14.61 1.79 8.96
CA ALA A 95 14.70 0.66 9.86
C ALA A 95 15.86 0.83 10.84
N THR A 96 15.61 0.53 12.12
CA THR A 96 16.61 0.53 13.19
C THR A 96 17.20 -0.86 13.46
N GLY A 97 16.78 -1.89 12.72
CA GLY A 97 17.19 -3.28 12.91
C GLY A 97 16.36 -4.11 13.90
N VAL A 98 15.32 -3.54 14.53
CA VAL A 98 14.41 -4.27 15.41
C VAL A 98 13.02 -4.32 14.81
N ALA A 99 12.55 -5.51 14.42
CA ALA A 99 11.19 -5.78 13.94
C ALA A 99 10.17 -5.51 15.05
N SER A 100 9.18 -4.67 14.79
CA SER A 100 8.12 -4.32 15.74
C SER A 100 6.77 -4.20 15.04
N VAL A 101 5.70 -4.68 15.69
CA VAL A 101 4.33 -4.36 15.29
C VAL A 101 4.15 -2.85 15.33
N GLN A 102 3.55 -2.29 14.28
CA GLN A 102 3.25 -0.88 14.22
C GLN A 102 1.78 -0.62 14.51
N ARG A 103 1.51 0.06 15.63
CA ARG A 103 0.19 0.58 15.95
C ARG A 103 -0.07 1.90 15.23
N VAL A 104 -1.20 1.99 14.54
CA VAL A 104 -1.68 3.19 13.86
C VAL A 104 -2.99 3.59 14.49
N ASN A 105 -3.08 4.79 15.04
CA ASN A 105 -4.35 5.26 15.60
C ASN A 105 -5.27 5.70 14.46
N VAL A 106 -6.52 5.26 14.53
CA VAL A 106 -7.60 5.66 13.61
C VAL A 106 -8.83 6.07 14.41
N THR A 107 -9.63 7.02 13.93
CA THR A 107 -10.86 7.43 14.67
C THR A 107 -12.03 6.47 14.47
N ASP A 108 -12.00 5.67 13.40
CA ASP A 108 -12.94 4.60 13.12
C ASP A 108 -12.16 3.48 12.43
N ASN A 109 -12.20 2.27 12.99
CA ASN A 109 -11.51 1.09 12.44
C ASN A 109 -12.48 0.08 11.81
N THR A 110 -13.75 0.45 11.61
CA THR A 110 -14.79 -0.47 11.12
C THR A 110 -14.42 -1.10 9.79
N ASP A 111 -13.83 -0.31 8.88
CA ASP A 111 -13.44 -0.75 7.55
C ASP A 111 -11.98 -0.42 7.24
N SER A 112 -11.05 -0.79 8.12
CA SER A 112 -9.66 -0.33 8.02
C SER A 112 -8.62 -1.45 7.96
N TRP A 113 -7.52 -1.22 7.25
CA TRP A 113 -6.43 -2.16 7.04
C TRP A 113 -5.08 -1.46 7.18
N ALA A 114 -4.04 -2.22 7.55
CA ALA A 114 -2.68 -1.71 7.59
C ALA A 114 -1.66 -2.78 7.18
N GLN A 115 -0.67 -2.39 6.39
CA GLN A 115 0.38 -3.26 5.88
C GLN A 115 1.74 -2.58 6.08
N GLN A 116 2.68 -3.31 6.67
CA GLN A 116 4.06 -2.86 6.75
C GLN A 116 4.90 -3.62 5.71
N ILE A 117 5.63 -2.90 4.87
CA ILE A 117 6.52 -3.48 3.87
C ILE A 117 7.97 -3.02 4.07
N ARG A 118 8.92 -3.85 3.65
CA ARG A 118 10.33 -3.51 3.53
C ARG A 118 10.65 -3.23 2.07
N ILE A 119 11.35 -2.11 1.82
CA ILE A 119 11.87 -1.77 0.51
C ILE A 119 13.40 -1.66 0.59
N SER A 120 14.09 -2.58 -0.06
CA SER A 120 15.54 -2.51 -0.23
C SER A 120 15.89 -1.61 -1.42
N GLY A 121 17.08 -1.00 -1.39
CA GLY A 121 17.58 -0.16 -2.49
C GLY A 121 16.88 1.19 -2.65
N ALA A 122 16.02 1.59 -1.71
CA ALA A 122 15.35 2.88 -1.73
C ALA A 122 16.23 4.01 -1.16
N ASP A 123 16.11 5.22 -1.70
CA ASP A 123 16.70 6.42 -1.10
C ASP A 123 15.99 6.74 0.22
N THR A 124 16.70 6.56 1.33
CA THR A 124 16.15 6.83 2.67
C THR A 124 16.26 8.29 3.12
N THR A 125 16.69 9.19 2.25
CA THR A 125 16.78 10.64 2.53
C THR A 125 15.65 11.41 1.85
N THR A 126 15.37 11.09 0.58
CA THR A 126 14.29 11.67 -0.22
C THR A 126 13.53 10.60 -1.02
N PRO A 127 12.83 9.66 -0.35
CA PRO A 127 12.29 8.47 -1.00
C PRO A 127 11.23 8.72 -2.07
N LEU A 128 10.52 9.85 -2.04
CA LEU A 128 9.40 10.11 -2.95
C LEU A 128 9.90 10.67 -4.29
N ASP A 129 9.70 9.93 -5.38
CA ASP A 129 9.94 10.41 -6.74
C ASP A 129 8.76 11.26 -7.24
N GLY A 130 7.54 10.76 -7.03
CA GLY A 130 6.30 11.43 -7.39
C GLY A 130 5.10 10.76 -6.74
N SER A 131 3.95 11.43 -6.78
CA SER A 131 2.69 10.90 -6.27
C SER A 131 1.54 11.33 -7.16
N SER A 132 0.51 10.50 -7.18
CA SER A 132 -0.76 10.87 -7.80
C SER A 132 -1.56 11.81 -6.91
N ASN A 133 -2.54 12.50 -7.49
CA ASN A 133 -3.66 13.02 -6.70
C ASN A 133 -4.52 11.85 -6.17
N ASP A 134 -5.36 12.10 -5.18
CA ASP A 134 -6.38 11.16 -4.76
C ASP A 134 -7.57 11.17 -5.73
N LYS A 135 -8.25 10.03 -5.88
CA LYS A 135 -9.46 9.94 -6.72
C LYS A 135 -10.47 9.01 -6.11
N SER A 136 -11.72 9.49 -6.14
CA SER A 136 -12.87 8.66 -5.87
C SER A 136 -13.05 7.77 -7.07
N MET A 137 -12.76 6.49 -6.91
CA MET A 137 -13.14 5.51 -7.92
C MET A 137 -14.65 5.34 -7.86
N THR A 138 -15.26 5.43 -9.03
CA THR A 138 -16.70 5.25 -9.16
C THR A 138 -17.04 3.76 -9.00
N PRO A 139 -18.29 3.40 -8.69
CA PRO A 139 -18.71 2.00 -8.58
C PRO A 139 -18.81 1.32 -9.96
N THR A 140 -17.83 1.55 -10.83
CA THR A 140 -17.58 0.74 -12.02
C THR A 140 -16.74 -0.46 -11.62
N PRO A 141 -16.91 -1.60 -12.31
CA PRO A 141 -16.11 -2.79 -12.02
C PRO A 141 -14.62 -2.56 -12.31
N THR A 142 -14.25 -1.55 -13.11
CA THR A 142 -12.87 -1.21 -13.46
C THR A 142 -12.71 0.30 -13.42
N ASP A 143 -11.65 0.80 -12.79
CA ASP A 143 -11.30 2.22 -12.77
C ASP A 143 -9.78 2.40 -12.59
N ASP A 144 -9.28 3.54 -13.04
CA ASP A 144 -7.87 3.91 -12.97
C ASP A 144 -7.56 4.66 -11.69
N ILE A 145 -6.48 4.29 -11.00
CA ILE A 145 -5.88 5.13 -9.97
C ILE A 145 -5.14 6.29 -10.68
N PRO A 146 -5.24 7.56 -10.20
CA PRO A 146 -4.69 8.70 -10.94
C PRO A 146 -3.20 8.55 -11.20
N GLU A 147 -2.78 9.04 -12.35
CA GLU A 147 -1.40 8.88 -12.79
C GLU A 147 -0.42 9.72 -11.99
N PHE A 148 0.84 9.28 -12.00
CA PHE A 148 1.99 10.15 -11.73
C PHE A 148 3.05 9.90 -12.80
N THR A 149 3.98 10.84 -12.96
CA THR A 149 5.10 10.70 -13.90
C THR A 149 6.40 10.62 -13.13
N THR A 150 7.24 9.64 -13.46
CA THR A 150 8.53 9.47 -12.79
C THR A 150 9.49 10.60 -13.16
N THR A 151 10.33 11.02 -12.21
CA THR A 151 11.40 11.99 -12.46
C THR A 151 12.78 11.34 -12.57
N GLU A 152 12.91 10.09 -12.14
CA GLU A 152 14.15 9.32 -12.16
C GLU A 152 13.99 7.96 -12.87
N ASP A 153 15.11 7.37 -13.27
CA ASP A 153 15.16 5.98 -13.74
C ASP A 153 15.02 5.02 -12.55
N ASN A 154 14.63 3.77 -12.83
CA ASN A 154 14.57 2.69 -11.83
C ASN A 154 13.68 2.97 -10.60
N VAL A 155 12.54 3.61 -10.80
CA VAL A 155 11.57 3.91 -9.74
C VAL A 155 10.71 2.69 -9.44
N LEU A 156 10.44 2.44 -8.16
CA LEU A 156 9.42 1.48 -7.73
C LEU A 156 8.08 2.20 -7.57
N ALA A 157 7.14 1.94 -8.48
CA ALA A 157 5.78 2.44 -8.36
C ALA A 157 4.98 1.54 -7.41
N LEU A 158 4.21 2.17 -6.52
CA LEU A 158 3.30 1.52 -5.59
C LEU A 158 1.91 2.15 -5.71
N PHE A 159 0.87 1.35 -5.57
CA PHE A 159 -0.47 1.88 -5.31
C PHE A 159 -1.05 1.32 -4.02
N ALA A 160 -1.95 2.10 -3.43
CA ALA A 160 -2.78 1.70 -2.30
C ALA A 160 -4.20 2.17 -2.54
N LEU A 161 -5.16 1.33 -2.17
CA LEU A 161 -6.58 1.57 -2.36
C LEU A 161 -7.37 1.14 -1.14
N CYS A 162 -8.34 1.97 -0.75
CA CYS A 162 -9.31 1.65 0.30
C CYS A 162 -10.74 1.66 -0.24
N THR A 163 -11.53 0.64 0.11
CA THR A 163 -12.94 0.48 -0.25
C THR A 163 -13.85 0.67 0.98
N THR A 164 -15.14 0.93 0.75
CA THR A 164 -16.17 1.04 1.82
C THR A 164 -17.07 -0.20 1.95
N SER A 165 -16.82 -1.29 1.23
CA SER A 165 -17.72 -2.44 1.19
C SER A 165 -17.18 -3.60 2.04
N SER A 166 -17.91 -3.94 3.10
CA SER A 166 -17.61 -5.00 4.11
C SER A 166 -17.36 -6.40 3.58
N ASN A 167 -17.50 -6.62 2.27
CA ASN A 167 -17.31 -7.92 1.64
C ASN A 167 -16.16 -7.83 0.65
N GLY A 168 -14.95 -7.70 1.18
CA GLY A 168 -13.71 -7.50 0.42
C GLY A 168 -13.75 -8.09 -0.97
N THR A 169 -14.03 -7.17 -1.88
CA THR A 169 -14.41 -7.45 -3.25
C THR A 169 -13.20 -8.04 -3.94
N PRO A 170 -13.28 -9.24 -4.53
CA PRO A 170 -12.17 -9.80 -5.30
C PRO A 170 -11.68 -8.75 -6.30
N PHE A 171 -10.40 -8.45 -6.30
CA PHE A 171 -9.84 -7.44 -7.20
C PHE A 171 -8.79 -8.05 -8.12
N SER A 172 -8.60 -7.43 -9.27
CA SER A 172 -7.47 -7.66 -10.16
C SER A 172 -6.86 -6.32 -10.56
N VAL A 173 -5.61 -6.36 -11.01
CA VAL A 173 -4.91 -5.20 -11.58
C VAL A 173 -4.43 -5.56 -12.97
N ASP A 174 -4.24 -4.57 -13.84
CA ASP A 174 -3.69 -4.78 -15.16
C ASP A 174 -2.32 -5.49 -15.13
N SER A 175 -1.96 -6.12 -16.25
CA SER A 175 -0.84 -7.06 -16.33
C SER A 175 0.54 -6.45 -16.07
N ASN A 176 0.66 -5.11 -16.01
CA ASN A 176 1.92 -4.45 -15.73
C ASN A 176 2.21 -4.35 -14.22
N TRP A 177 1.21 -4.62 -13.39
CA TRP A 177 1.30 -4.51 -11.94
C TRP A 177 1.24 -5.89 -11.28
N SER A 178 1.93 -6.00 -10.15
CA SER A 178 1.84 -7.14 -9.25
C SER A 178 1.09 -6.75 -7.98
N ILE A 179 0.11 -7.54 -7.59
CA ILE A 179 -0.58 -7.36 -6.30
C ILE A 179 0.40 -7.64 -5.16
N MET A 180 0.39 -6.79 -4.14
CA MET A 180 1.17 -7.00 -2.92
C MET A 180 0.32 -7.69 -1.86
N GLY A 181 0.86 -8.77 -1.30
CA GLY A 181 0.22 -9.58 -0.26
C GLY A 181 -0.17 -10.99 -0.73
N ASP A 182 -0.36 -11.90 0.23
CA ASP A 182 -0.70 -13.29 -0.10
C ASP A 182 -2.04 -13.37 -0.82
N SER A 183 -2.17 -14.35 -1.73
CA SER A 183 -3.38 -14.72 -2.46
C SER A 183 -4.66 -14.93 -1.61
N GLY A 184 -4.55 -14.93 -0.27
CA GLY A 184 -5.67 -14.85 0.67
C GLY A 184 -6.36 -13.49 0.77
N TYR A 185 -5.86 -12.46 0.09
CA TYR A 185 -6.46 -11.11 0.00
C TYR A 185 -7.77 -11.04 -0.81
N GLN A 186 -8.25 -12.16 -1.36
CA GLN A 186 -9.37 -12.19 -2.30
C GLN A 186 -10.77 -12.35 -1.69
N ASN A 187 -10.90 -12.43 -0.36
CA ASN A 187 -12.22 -12.52 0.29
C ASN A 187 -12.21 -11.80 1.64
N GLY A 188 -12.78 -10.58 1.68
CA GLY A 188 -13.16 -9.93 2.95
C GLY A 188 -12.35 -8.70 3.41
N GLN A 189 -11.33 -8.23 2.67
CA GLN A 189 -10.55 -7.04 3.04
C GLN A 189 -10.94 -5.74 2.31
N GLN A 190 -10.81 -4.61 3.02
CA GLN A 190 -11.26 -3.26 2.63
C GLN A 190 -10.26 -2.46 1.77
N GLY A 191 -9.40 -3.15 1.03
CA GLY A 191 -8.40 -2.49 0.20
C GLY A 191 -7.46 -3.42 -0.55
N CYS A 192 -6.68 -2.84 -1.45
CA CYS A 192 -5.66 -3.53 -2.21
C CYS A 192 -4.42 -2.66 -2.37
N THR A 193 -3.28 -3.32 -2.50
CA THR A 193 -2.00 -2.68 -2.77
C THR A 193 -1.29 -3.43 -3.89
N GLY A 194 -0.45 -2.73 -4.63
CA GLY A 194 0.31 -3.33 -5.72
C GLY A 194 1.57 -2.54 -6.04
N LYS A 195 2.43 -3.17 -6.82
CA LYS A 195 3.74 -2.65 -7.20
C LYS A 195 4.07 -2.87 -8.66
N ARG A 196 4.93 -2.01 -9.20
CA ARG A 196 5.50 -2.12 -10.53
C ARG A 196 6.89 -1.48 -10.55
N ASN A 197 7.81 -2.07 -11.30
CA ASN A 197 9.12 -1.48 -11.55
C ASN A 197 9.07 -0.62 -12.81
N VAL A 198 9.55 0.62 -12.70
CA VAL A 198 9.55 1.61 -13.78
C VAL A 198 11.00 1.89 -14.18
N PRO A 199 11.49 1.34 -15.31
CA PRO A 199 12.91 1.36 -15.62
C PRO A 199 13.43 2.73 -16.08
N ALA A 200 12.56 3.64 -16.52
CA ALA A 200 12.96 4.89 -17.16
C ALA A 200 12.24 6.11 -16.56
N THR A 201 12.95 7.24 -16.51
CA THR A 201 12.43 8.57 -16.21
C THR A 201 11.38 8.99 -17.22
N GLY A 202 10.42 9.83 -16.79
CA GLY A 202 9.30 10.28 -17.61
C GLY A 202 8.25 9.19 -17.87
N GLY A 203 8.32 8.06 -17.17
CA GLY A 203 7.30 7.01 -17.21
C GLY A 203 6.03 7.49 -16.52
N THR A 204 4.93 7.57 -17.25
CA THR A 204 3.61 7.85 -16.67
C THR A 204 2.97 6.54 -16.21
N GLU A 205 2.70 6.44 -14.92
CA GLU A 205 2.24 5.22 -14.28
C GLU A 205 0.76 5.30 -13.91
N VAL A 206 -0.01 4.35 -14.42
CA VAL A 206 -1.43 4.15 -14.13
C VAL A 206 -1.64 2.70 -13.75
N ALA A 207 -2.27 2.48 -12.58
CA ALA A 207 -2.79 1.18 -12.19
C ALA A 207 -4.28 1.14 -12.51
N THR A 208 -4.69 0.19 -13.36
CA THR A 208 -6.10 -0.07 -13.62
C THR A 208 -6.56 -1.21 -12.72
N VAL A 209 -7.40 -0.90 -11.73
CA VAL A 209 -7.90 -1.88 -10.76
C VAL A 209 -9.33 -2.26 -11.10
N THR A 210 -9.60 -3.55 -11.15
CA THR A 210 -10.93 -4.11 -11.34
C THR A 210 -11.43 -4.69 -10.02
N LEU A 211 -12.57 -4.19 -9.52
CA LEU A 211 -13.29 -4.66 -8.33
C LEU A 211 -14.48 -5.54 -8.77
N THR A 212 -14.46 -6.83 -8.39
CA THR A 212 -15.46 -7.84 -8.75
C THR A 212 -16.58 -7.93 -7.71
N GLY A 213 -17.55 -7.01 -7.75
CA GLY A 213 -18.69 -7.02 -6.82
C GLY A 213 -19.37 -5.65 -6.73
N VAL A 214 -20.63 -5.62 -6.30
CA VAL A 214 -21.52 -4.45 -6.44
C VAL A 214 -21.11 -3.33 -5.48
N GLY A 215 -20.80 -2.14 -6.02
CA GLY A 215 -21.20 -0.86 -5.43
C GLY A 215 -20.26 -0.16 -4.45
N GLY A 216 -19.03 -0.62 -4.27
CA GLY A 216 -18.05 0.07 -3.44
C GLY A 216 -17.45 1.28 -4.16
N TYR A 217 -17.52 2.46 -3.56
CA TYR A 217 -16.59 3.53 -3.91
C TYR A 217 -15.20 3.17 -3.34
N ALA A 218 -14.15 3.52 -4.06
CA ALA A 218 -12.79 3.38 -3.55
C ALA A 218 -12.04 4.72 -3.55
N ASN A 219 -11.01 4.82 -2.73
CA ASN A 219 -10.02 5.89 -2.79
C ASN A 219 -8.68 5.25 -3.08
N GLY A 220 -8.06 5.61 -4.20
CA GLY A 220 -6.77 5.08 -4.64
C GLY A 220 -5.74 6.19 -4.75
N VAL A 221 -4.50 5.86 -4.40
CA VAL A 221 -3.31 6.70 -4.58
C VAL A 221 -2.16 5.88 -5.16
N GLN A 222 -1.28 6.53 -5.91
CA GLN A 222 -0.02 5.97 -6.38
C GLN A 222 1.16 6.83 -5.95
N ILE A 223 2.30 6.19 -5.73
CA ILE A 223 3.58 6.85 -5.45
C ILE A 223 4.73 6.15 -6.17
N GLY A 224 5.77 6.91 -6.49
CA GLY A 224 7.07 6.40 -6.94
C GLY A 224 8.10 6.47 -5.82
N ILE A 225 8.83 5.38 -5.61
CA ILE A 225 9.96 5.31 -4.68
C ILE A 225 11.29 5.36 -5.46
N ARG A 226 12.15 6.31 -5.10
CA ARG A 226 13.48 6.50 -5.71
C ARG A 226 14.46 5.41 -5.31
N SER A 227 15.36 5.08 -6.22
CA SER A 227 16.56 4.29 -5.92
C SER A 227 17.58 5.11 -5.11
N ALA A 228 18.32 4.45 -4.23
CA ALA A 228 19.48 5.02 -3.53
C ALA A 228 20.67 5.33 -4.44
#